data_AF-A0A538JSA3-F1
#
_entry.id   AF-A0A538JSA3-F1
#
_cell.length_a   1.000
_cell.length_b   1.000
_cell.length_c   1.000
_cell.angle_alpha   90.00
_cell.angle_beta   90.00
_cell.angle_gamma   90.00
#
_symmetry.space_group_name_H-M   'P 1'
#
loop_
_entity.id
_entity.type
_entity.pdbx_description
1 polymer ?
#
loop_
_entity_poly.entity_id
_entity_poly.type
_entity_poly.pdbx_seq_one_letter_code
_entity_poly.pdbx_strand_id
1 'polypeptide(L)'
;MAGLRRAWDRGDAVLPLDHRLPAPARERVLRRLGAGDAVEDGDALVVATSGSTGEPKGVVLTHEAVGASARAGNAALGVDPGAGDEWLACLPLSHLGGLGVVTKALLTGTPLTVHAGFDATAVARTAADVAARGHRLLTTLVPTAFARVDPGLFRAIVLGGAPVPGELPANVVTSYGLTETCGGCVYDGRPFAGVETRIADDGQILVRGPVLLRGYRDGTDPKTVDGWLATGDAGSLDGEGRLRVDGRLTDLIITGGENVWPAAIEKVLRQHPRVGEVAVGGRPDPEWGERVVAWVIAVRDSDPPTLDDLRSLVKAHLPAPAAPRELVLVDDLPRTRSGKVRPPEREPKRSGGSQLHEKMAVEQPRNEDVPPTNG
;
A
#
# COMPACT_ATOMS: atom_id res chain seq x y z
N MET A 1 -11.08 -10.04 19.76
CA MET A 1 -12.39 -10.53 19.29
C MET A 1 -13.56 -9.93 20.06
N ALA A 2 -13.72 -10.24 21.36
CA ALA A 2 -14.91 -9.83 22.12
C ALA A 2 -15.16 -8.30 22.15
N GLY A 3 -14.10 -7.47 22.23
CA GLY A 3 -14.24 -6.02 22.18
C GLY A 3 -14.78 -5.49 20.84
N LEU A 4 -14.31 -6.06 19.72
CA LEU A 4 -14.76 -5.68 18.37
C LEU A 4 -16.23 -6.05 18.17
N ARG A 5 -16.62 -7.29 18.53
CA ARG A 5 -18.01 -7.74 18.43
C ARG A 5 -18.94 -6.86 19.28
N ARG A 6 -18.59 -6.61 20.55
CA ARG A 6 -19.40 -5.75 21.41
C ARG A 6 -19.58 -4.33 20.88
N ALA A 7 -18.60 -3.77 20.20
CA ALA A 7 -18.74 -2.45 19.58
C ALA A 7 -19.73 -2.50 18.41
N TRP A 8 -19.53 -3.46 17.51
CA TRP A 8 -20.42 -3.69 16.38
C TRP A 8 -21.87 -4.01 16.78
N ASP A 9 -22.08 -4.80 17.84
CA ASP A 9 -23.41 -5.13 18.36
C ASP A 9 -24.14 -3.90 18.92
N ARG A 10 -23.42 -2.82 19.25
CA ARG A 10 -23.99 -1.52 19.66
C ARG A 10 -24.19 -0.56 18.50
N GLY A 11 -23.81 -0.93 17.27
CA GLY A 11 -23.78 -0.04 16.12
C GLY A 11 -22.58 0.92 16.09
N ASP A 12 -21.56 0.70 16.93
CA ASP A 12 -20.35 1.53 16.94
C ASP A 12 -19.35 1.05 15.87
N ALA A 13 -18.68 2.00 15.20
CA ALA A 13 -17.46 1.71 14.43
C ALA A 13 -16.22 1.72 15.35
N VAL A 14 -15.23 0.88 15.03
CA VAL A 14 -13.98 0.80 15.83
C VAL A 14 -12.84 1.55 15.15
N LEU A 15 -12.21 2.46 15.89
CA LEU A 15 -10.93 3.09 15.53
C LEU A 15 -9.78 2.33 16.21
N PRO A 16 -9.04 1.46 15.50
CA PRO A 16 -7.91 0.75 16.07
C PRO A 16 -6.70 1.70 16.20
N LEU A 17 -6.08 1.72 17.39
CA LEU A 17 -4.93 2.57 17.68
C LEU A 17 -3.76 1.76 18.17
N ASP A 18 -2.56 2.20 17.79
CA ASP A 18 -1.32 1.62 18.31
C ASP A 18 -1.13 2.07 19.76
N HIS A 19 -1.17 1.13 20.69
CA HIS A 19 -1.01 1.39 22.12
C HIS A 19 0.38 1.92 22.48
N ARG A 20 1.37 1.76 21.59
CA ARG A 20 2.74 2.25 21.77
C ARG A 20 2.87 3.74 21.43
N LEU A 21 1.84 4.37 20.86
CA LEU A 21 1.85 5.81 20.62
C LEU A 21 1.94 6.56 21.96
N PRO A 22 2.86 7.53 22.10
CA PRO A 22 2.87 8.44 23.24
C PRO A 22 1.50 9.10 23.42
N ALA A 23 1.09 9.34 24.67
CA ALA A 23 -0.24 9.89 24.97
C ALA A 23 -0.60 11.14 24.14
N PRO A 24 0.30 12.14 23.96
CA PRO A 24 -0.01 13.31 23.13
C PRO A 24 -0.27 12.96 21.66
N ALA A 25 0.48 11.99 21.10
CA ALA A 25 0.29 11.54 19.72
C ALA A 25 -1.02 10.77 19.55
N ARG A 26 -1.35 9.92 20.52
CA ARG A 26 -2.62 9.17 20.55
C ARG A 26 -3.82 10.11 20.61
N GLU A 27 -3.78 11.11 21.50
CA GLU A 27 -4.85 12.10 21.61
C GLU A 27 -5.04 12.93 20.33
N ARG A 28 -3.95 13.30 19.64
CA ARG A 28 -4.05 13.99 18.35
C ARG A 28 -4.79 13.13 17.32
N VAL A 29 -4.47 11.84 17.24
CA VAL A 29 -5.15 10.91 16.33
C VAL A 29 -6.63 10.77 16.71
N LEU A 30 -6.93 10.56 18.00
CA LEU A 30 -8.32 10.45 18.48
C LEU A 30 -9.17 11.67 18.12
N ARG A 31 -8.68 12.88 18.43
CA ARG A 31 -9.38 14.13 18.09
C ARG A 31 -9.54 14.29 16.59
N ARG A 32 -8.47 14.03 15.81
CA ARG A 32 -8.49 14.25 14.36
C ARG A 32 -9.47 13.33 13.63
N LEU A 33 -9.59 12.09 14.09
CA LEU A 33 -10.43 11.07 13.47
C LEU A 33 -11.85 11.03 14.05
N GLY A 34 -12.15 11.92 15.01
CA GLY A 34 -13.48 12.04 15.59
C GLY A 34 -13.85 10.88 16.50
N ALA A 35 -12.91 10.43 17.34
CA ALA A 35 -13.22 9.37 18.31
C ALA A 35 -14.25 9.85 19.33
N GLY A 36 -15.41 9.20 19.37
CA GLY A 36 -16.57 9.62 20.17
C GLY A 36 -17.60 10.42 19.37
N ASP A 37 -17.28 10.81 18.14
CA ASP A 37 -18.27 11.40 17.23
C ASP A 37 -19.19 10.32 16.66
N ALA A 38 -20.36 10.75 16.18
CA ALA A 38 -21.30 9.87 15.51
C ALA A 38 -20.70 9.20 14.26
N VAL A 39 -21.15 7.98 14.01
CA VAL A 39 -20.85 7.17 12.82
C VAL A 39 -22.14 6.95 12.04
N GLU A 40 -22.03 6.54 10.78
CA GLU A 40 -23.20 6.19 9.98
C GLU A 40 -23.56 4.71 10.14
N ASP A 41 -24.84 4.40 9.96
CA ASP A 41 -25.32 3.01 9.95
C ASP A 41 -24.51 2.17 8.95
N GLY A 42 -23.99 1.05 9.44
CA GLY A 42 -23.15 0.14 8.66
C GLY A 42 -21.66 0.44 8.70
N ASP A 43 -21.19 1.53 9.34
CA ASP A 43 -19.76 1.75 9.58
C ASP A 43 -19.20 0.71 10.56
N ALA A 44 -18.13 0.02 10.17
CA ALA A 44 -17.51 -1.01 10.98
C ALA A 44 -16.18 -0.55 11.58
N LEU A 45 -15.35 0.13 10.79
CA LEU A 45 -14.00 0.54 11.18
C LEU A 45 -13.70 1.95 10.67
N VAL A 46 -12.93 2.70 11.47
CA VAL A 46 -12.28 3.93 11.03
C VAL A 46 -10.77 3.72 11.14
N VAL A 47 -10.06 3.59 10.03
CA VAL A 47 -8.63 3.23 10.07
C VAL A 47 -7.76 4.42 9.68
N ALA A 48 -6.78 4.74 10.53
CA ALA A 48 -5.86 5.83 10.29
C ALA A 48 -4.85 5.47 9.18
N THR A 49 -4.71 6.35 8.18
CA THR A 49 -3.64 6.27 7.18
C THR A 49 -2.67 7.42 7.33
N SER A 50 -1.40 7.23 6.96
CA SER A 50 -0.44 8.33 6.84
C SER A 50 -0.76 9.10 5.56
N GLY A 51 -1.44 10.25 5.67
CA GLY A 51 -1.69 11.11 4.52
C GLY A 51 -0.38 11.63 3.91
N SER A 52 -0.40 11.97 2.61
CA SER A 52 0.73 12.60 1.91
C SER A 52 1.10 13.96 2.51
N THR A 53 0.17 14.61 3.20
CA THR A 53 0.34 15.89 3.90
C THR A 53 0.91 15.76 5.31
N GLY A 54 1.24 14.54 5.76
CA GLY A 54 1.70 14.26 7.13
C GLY A 54 0.58 14.10 8.16
N GLU A 55 -0.62 14.62 7.86
CA GLU A 55 -1.81 14.49 8.72
C GLU A 55 -2.56 13.18 8.46
N PRO A 56 -3.00 12.45 9.50
CA PRO A 56 -3.68 11.19 9.32
C PRO A 56 -5.10 11.38 8.79
N LYS A 57 -5.48 10.59 7.77
CA LYS A 57 -6.86 10.49 7.28
C LYS A 57 -7.54 9.28 7.93
N GLY A 58 -8.84 9.39 8.20
CA GLY A 58 -9.66 8.28 8.72
C GLY A 58 -10.42 7.62 7.60
N VAL A 59 -10.01 6.43 7.19
CA VAL A 59 -10.72 5.62 6.18
C VAL A 59 -11.91 4.95 6.85
N VAL A 60 -13.12 5.23 6.38
CA VAL A 60 -14.36 4.62 6.88
C VAL A 60 -14.65 3.34 6.09
N LEU A 61 -14.61 2.20 6.76
CA LEU A 61 -14.91 0.88 6.18
C LEU A 61 -16.22 0.36 6.74
N THR A 62 -17.11 -0.08 5.87
CA THR A 62 -18.42 -0.61 6.26
C THR A 62 -18.35 -2.08 6.64
N HIS A 63 -19.35 -2.57 7.37
CA HIS A 63 -19.55 -3.98 7.66
C HIS A 63 -19.59 -4.83 6.39
N GLU A 64 -20.25 -4.32 5.35
CA GLU A 64 -20.32 -4.96 4.04
C GLU A 64 -18.92 -5.09 3.42
N ALA A 65 -18.15 -4.00 3.39
CA ALA A 65 -16.83 -4.00 2.77
C ALA A 65 -15.82 -4.88 3.52
N VAL A 66 -15.82 -4.83 4.85
CA VAL A 66 -14.97 -5.69 5.68
C VAL A 66 -15.38 -7.16 5.51
N GLY A 67 -16.68 -7.46 5.45
CA GLY A 67 -17.20 -8.80 5.21
C GLY A 67 -16.88 -9.33 3.81
N ALA A 68 -16.99 -8.51 2.78
CA ALA A 68 -16.64 -8.87 1.41
C ALA A 68 -15.15 -9.19 1.29
N SER A 69 -14.27 -8.33 1.83
CA SER A 69 -12.82 -8.57 1.84
C SER A 69 -12.46 -9.83 2.64
N ALA A 70 -13.08 -10.03 3.80
CA ALA A 70 -12.85 -11.21 4.63
C ALA A 70 -13.18 -12.51 3.90
N ARG A 71 -14.38 -12.60 3.30
CA ARG A 71 -14.84 -13.79 2.57
C ARG A 71 -14.02 -14.04 1.32
N ALA A 72 -13.79 -13.01 0.51
CA ALA A 72 -13.08 -13.14 -0.75
C ALA A 72 -11.60 -13.49 -0.55
N GLY A 73 -10.94 -12.90 0.45
CA GLY A 73 -9.56 -13.25 0.79
C GLY A 73 -9.40 -14.67 1.31
N ASN A 74 -10.34 -15.16 2.14
CA ASN A 74 -10.34 -16.56 2.57
C ASN A 74 -10.64 -17.52 1.42
N ALA A 75 -11.58 -17.18 0.53
CA ALA A 75 -11.89 -17.96 -0.66
C ALA A 75 -10.68 -18.04 -1.62
N ALA A 76 -9.98 -16.92 -1.86
CA ALA A 76 -8.79 -16.88 -2.71
C ALA A 76 -7.65 -17.78 -2.19
N LEU A 77 -7.58 -17.97 -0.87
CA LEU A 77 -6.62 -18.87 -0.24
C LEU A 77 -7.16 -20.30 -0.08
N GLY A 78 -8.44 -20.55 -0.36
CA GLY A 78 -9.10 -21.84 -0.09
C GLY A 78 -9.12 -22.19 1.40
N VAL A 79 -9.34 -21.20 2.28
CA VAL A 79 -9.46 -21.42 3.73
C VAL A 79 -10.73 -22.20 4.03
N ASP A 80 -10.58 -23.30 4.76
CA ASP A 80 -11.68 -24.14 5.20
C ASP A 80 -11.59 -24.35 6.73
N PRO A 81 -12.47 -23.69 7.52
CA PRO A 81 -12.54 -23.89 8.96
C PRO A 81 -12.81 -25.35 9.37
N GLY A 82 -13.55 -26.11 8.55
CA GLY A 82 -13.86 -27.52 8.79
C GLY A 82 -12.67 -28.44 8.58
N ALA A 83 -11.69 -28.02 7.78
CA ALA A 83 -10.45 -28.75 7.52
C ALA A 83 -9.31 -28.38 8.51
N GLY A 84 -9.63 -27.69 9.60
CA GLY A 84 -8.68 -27.34 10.66
C GLY A 84 -7.78 -26.15 10.33
N ASP A 85 -8.17 -25.26 9.40
CA ASP A 85 -7.42 -24.02 9.17
C ASP A 85 -7.55 -23.05 10.35
N GLU A 86 -6.44 -22.43 10.74
CA GLU A 86 -6.39 -21.45 11.82
C GLU A 86 -5.56 -20.24 11.41
N TRP A 87 -6.07 -19.04 11.73
CA TRP A 87 -5.36 -17.80 11.52
C TRP A 87 -4.48 -17.42 12.73
N LEU A 88 -3.29 -16.90 12.46
CA LEU A 88 -2.44 -16.21 13.45
C LEU A 88 -2.35 -14.73 13.10
N ALA A 89 -2.87 -13.88 13.98
CA ALA A 89 -2.64 -12.43 13.93
C ALA A 89 -1.45 -12.06 14.82
N CYS A 90 -0.27 -11.86 14.22
CA CYS A 90 0.96 -11.48 14.92
C CYS A 90 1.52 -10.11 14.51
N LEU A 91 0.81 -9.36 13.65
CA LEU A 91 1.12 -7.98 13.32
C LEU A 91 0.27 -6.99 14.14
N PRO A 92 0.70 -5.72 14.30
CA PRO A 92 -0.08 -4.71 15.02
C PRO A 92 -1.52 -4.59 14.49
N LEU A 93 -2.48 -4.63 15.40
CA LEU A 93 -3.91 -4.52 15.08
C LEU A 93 -4.37 -3.08 14.73
N SER A 94 -3.47 -2.10 14.86
CA SER A 94 -3.69 -0.71 14.43
C SER A 94 -3.65 -0.55 12.90
N HIS A 95 -3.30 -1.59 12.16
CA HIS A 95 -3.19 -1.60 10.70
C HIS A 95 -3.93 -2.80 10.13
N LEU A 96 -4.36 -2.71 8.87
CA LEU A 96 -5.10 -3.79 8.22
C LEU A 96 -4.27 -5.06 7.99
N GLY A 97 -2.94 -4.99 8.03
CA GLY A 97 -2.10 -6.19 8.02
C GLY A 97 -2.39 -7.14 9.20
N GLY A 98 -2.56 -6.61 10.41
CA GLY A 98 -2.94 -7.40 11.59
C GLY A 98 -4.46 -7.51 11.77
N LEU A 99 -5.18 -6.39 11.68
CA LEU A 99 -6.63 -6.35 11.86
C LEU A 99 -7.40 -7.12 10.78
N GLY A 100 -6.87 -7.18 9.56
CA GLY A 100 -7.43 -7.97 8.46
C GLY A 100 -7.48 -9.47 8.79
N VAL A 101 -6.48 -10.00 9.50
CA VAL A 101 -6.47 -11.40 9.96
C VAL A 101 -7.58 -11.63 10.99
N VAL A 102 -7.74 -10.70 11.94
CA VAL A 102 -8.77 -10.77 12.98
C VAL A 102 -10.18 -10.73 12.36
N THR A 103 -10.41 -9.84 11.40
CA THR A 103 -11.72 -9.68 10.75
C THR A 103 -12.05 -10.85 9.82
N LYS A 104 -11.07 -11.38 9.06
CA LYS A 104 -11.21 -12.64 8.31
C LYS A 104 -11.70 -13.76 9.20
N ALA A 105 -10.96 -14.05 10.26
CA ALA A 105 -11.30 -15.12 11.17
C ALA A 105 -12.66 -14.92 11.85
N LEU A 106 -12.95 -13.69 12.30
CA LEU A 106 -14.22 -13.36 12.99
C LEU A 106 -15.43 -13.58 12.09
N LEU A 107 -15.34 -13.15 10.83
CA LEU A 107 -16.47 -13.09 9.90
C LEU A 107 -16.69 -14.38 9.13
N THR A 108 -15.70 -15.27 9.07
CA THR A 108 -15.84 -16.62 8.47
C THR A 108 -15.84 -17.75 9.49
N GLY A 109 -15.77 -17.43 10.79
CA GLY A 109 -15.76 -18.45 11.85
C GLY A 109 -14.49 -19.31 11.89
N THR A 110 -13.38 -18.83 11.31
CA THR A 110 -12.10 -19.55 11.35
C THR A 110 -11.46 -19.36 12.74
N PRO A 111 -10.90 -20.42 13.35
CA PRO A 111 -10.08 -20.29 14.56
C PRO A 111 -9.00 -19.21 14.43
N LEU A 112 -8.71 -18.53 15.54
CA LEU A 112 -7.77 -17.40 15.58
C LEU A 112 -6.94 -17.41 16.86
N THR A 113 -5.62 -17.36 16.68
CA THR A 113 -4.66 -16.99 17.73
C THR A 113 -4.17 -15.55 17.50
N VAL A 114 -4.11 -14.73 18.54
CA VAL A 114 -3.67 -13.32 18.46
C VAL A 114 -2.46 -13.11 19.37
N HIS A 115 -1.38 -12.57 18.82
CA HIS A 115 -0.22 -12.10 19.59
C HIS A 115 -0.28 -10.58 19.77
N ALA A 116 0.38 -10.05 20.81
CA ALA A 116 0.49 -8.62 21.03
C ALA A 116 1.35 -7.90 19.97
N GLY A 117 2.24 -8.65 19.31
CA GLY A 117 3.12 -8.22 18.26
C GLY A 117 3.92 -9.40 17.72
N PHE A 118 4.82 -9.12 16.78
CA PHE A 118 5.59 -10.17 16.12
C PHE A 118 6.76 -10.62 16.98
N ASP A 119 6.79 -11.92 17.31
CA ASP A 119 7.90 -12.60 17.96
C ASP A 119 8.08 -13.98 17.33
N ALA A 120 9.25 -14.25 16.74
CA ALA A 120 9.49 -15.47 15.98
C ALA A 120 9.40 -16.75 16.83
N THR A 121 9.83 -16.68 18.10
CA THR A 121 9.76 -17.81 19.04
C THR A 121 8.33 -18.10 19.47
N ALA A 122 7.52 -17.06 19.71
CA ALA A 122 6.10 -17.21 19.98
C ALA A 122 5.35 -17.78 18.77
N VAL A 123 5.67 -17.31 17.57
CA VAL A 123 5.11 -17.82 16.31
C VAL A 123 5.42 -19.32 16.15
N ALA A 124 6.67 -19.74 16.34
CA ALA A 124 7.06 -21.15 16.25
C ALA A 124 6.34 -22.03 17.27
N ARG A 125 6.16 -21.54 18.51
CA ARG A 125 5.37 -22.26 19.54
C ARG A 125 3.91 -22.41 19.12
N THR A 126 3.27 -21.33 18.67
CA THR A 126 1.89 -21.40 18.17
C THR A 126 1.76 -22.36 16.99
N ALA A 127 2.72 -22.38 16.06
CA ALA A 127 2.72 -23.34 14.95
C ALA A 127 2.79 -24.79 15.45
N ALA A 128 3.64 -25.08 16.44
CA ALA A 128 3.71 -26.40 17.06
C ALA A 128 2.40 -26.80 17.75
N ASP A 129 1.76 -25.88 18.49
CA ASP A 129 0.47 -26.13 19.17
C ASP A 129 -0.68 -26.36 18.18
N VAL A 130 -0.68 -25.65 17.05
CA VAL A 130 -1.64 -25.82 15.96
C VAL A 130 -1.43 -27.18 15.29
N ALA A 131 -0.18 -27.53 14.98
CA ALA A 131 0.16 -28.82 14.38
C ALA A 131 -0.17 -30.00 15.30
N ALA A 132 0.05 -29.87 16.61
CA ALA A 132 -0.29 -30.89 17.61
C ALA A 132 -1.81 -31.18 17.69
N ARG A 133 -2.64 -30.21 17.31
CA ARG A 133 -4.10 -30.38 17.16
C ARG A 133 -4.52 -30.95 15.81
N GLY A 134 -3.56 -31.19 14.89
CA GLY A 134 -3.84 -31.59 13.51
C GLY A 134 -4.37 -30.44 12.64
N HIS A 135 -4.20 -29.19 13.09
CA HIS A 135 -4.65 -28.00 12.39
C HIS A 135 -3.54 -27.43 11.49
N ARG A 136 -3.91 -26.48 10.62
CA ARG A 136 -3.02 -25.86 9.63
C ARG A 136 -2.98 -24.35 9.85
N LEU A 137 -1.78 -23.78 10.00
CA LEU A 137 -1.63 -22.37 10.37
C LEU A 137 -1.53 -21.45 9.14
N LEU A 138 -2.23 -20.32 9.17
CA LEU A 138 -2.16 -19.25 8.19
C LEU A 138 -1.81 -17.92 8.86
N THR A 139 -1.11 -17.03 8.17
CA THR A 139 -0.83 -15.69 8.70
C THR A 139 -0.66 -14.63 7.60
N THR A 140 -0.60 -13.37 8.01
CA THR A 140 -0.19 -12.24 7.16
C THR A 140 1.09 -11.64 7.73
N LEU A 141 2.11 -11.48 6.90
CA LEU A 141 3.41 -10.93 7.29
C LEU A 141 3.83 -9.78 6.38
N VAL A 142 4.76 -8.97 6.89
CA VAL A 142 5.56 -8.02 6.11
C VAL A 142 6.94 -8.64 5.85
N PRO A 143 7.70 -8.21 4.81
CA PRO A 143 8.99 -8.82 4.47
C PRO A 143 9.99 -8.95 5.62
N THR A 144 10.06 -7.96 6.52
CA THR A 144 10.96 -8.00 7.68
C THR A 144 10.59 -9.05 8.72
N ALA A 145 9.30 -9.37 8.86
CA ALA A 145 8.82 -10.44 9.73
C ALA A 145 8.95 -11.81 9.05
N PHE A 146 8.65 -11.86 7.75
CA PHE A 146 8.80 -13.05 6.91
C PHE A 146 10.24 -13.58 6.91
N ALA A 147 11.24 -12.69 6.81
CA ALA A 147 12.66 -13.06 6.85
C ALA A 147 13.12 -13.70 8.18
N ARG A 148 12.28 -13.73 9.21
CA ARG A 148 12.60 -14.20 10.57
C ARG A 148 11.84 -15.47 10.96
N VAL A 149 11.06 -16.06 10.05
CA VAL A 149 10.30 -17.30 10.30
C VAL A 149 10.63 -18.33 9.24
N ASP A 150 10.46 -19.60 9.60
CA ASP A 150 10.43 -20.69 8.62
C ASP A 150 9.06 -20.72 7.93
N PRO A 151 8.98 -20.51 6.59
CA PRO A 151 7.72 -20.58 5.86
C PRO A 151 7.04 -21.94 5.94
N GLY A 152 7.80 -23.03 6.19
CA GLY A 152 7.27 -24.39 6.33
C GLY A 152 6.34 -24.60 7.53
N LEU A 153 6.35 -23.68 8.50
CA LEU A 153 5.43 -23.69 9.65
C LEU A 153 3.98 -23.36 9.27
N PHE A 154 3.75 -22.90 8.04
CA PHE A 154 2.47 -22.35 7.61
C PHE A 154 1.92 -23.09 6.40
N ARG A 155 0.61 -23.28 6.38
CA ARG A 155 -0.13 -23.71 5.18
C ARG A 155 -0.22 -22.59 4.15
N ALA A 156 -0.34 -21.33 4.60
CA ALA A 156 -0.23 -20.17 3.71
C ALA A 156 0.24 -18.92 4.46
N ILE A 157 1.06 -18.10 3.79
CA ILE A 157 1.48 -16.78 4.25
C ILE A 157 1.02 -15.75 3.22
N VAL A 158 0.21 -14.78 3.66
CA VAL A 158 -0.05 -13.59 2.86
C VAL A 158 1.06 -12.58 3.12
N LEU A 159 1.85 -12.24 2.10
CA LEU A 159 2.96 -11.31 2.19
C LEU A 159 2.58 -9.98 1.54
N GLY A 160 2.62 -8.88 2.29
CA GLY A 160 2.24 -7.58 1.76
C GLY A 160 2.83 -6.39 2.52
N GLY A 161 2.44 -5.18 2.09
CA GLY A 161 2.81 -3.92 2.75
C GLY A 161 4.18 -3.35 2.39
N ALA A 162 4.98 -4.07 1.60
CA ALA A 162 6.28 -3.61 1.07
C ALA A 162 6.68 -4.44 -0.17
N PRO A 163 7.69 -4.00 -0.95
CA PRO A 163 8.21 -4.77 -2.07
C PRO A 163 8.60 -6.20 -1.65
N VAL A 164 8.21 -7.16 -2.48
CA VAL A 164 8.41 -8.59 -2.24
C VAL A 164 9.88 -8.97 -2.53
N PRO A 165 10.55 -9.72 -1.65
CA PRO A 165 11.90 -10.19 -1.87
C PRO A 165 11.93 -11.40 -2.81
N GLY A 166 12.75 -11.33 -3.86
CA GLY A 166 13.24 -12.49 -4.62
C GLY A 166 12.18 -13.51 -5.06
N GLU A 167 12.62 -14.76 -5.14
CA GLU A 167 11.73 -15.92 -5.32
C GLU A 167 11.10 -16.29 -3.98
N LEU A 168 9.81 -16.62 -4.00
CA LEU A 168 9.04 -16.97 -2.82
C LEU A 168 8.69 -18.47 -2.82
N PRO A 169 8.60 -19.11 -1.63
CA PRO A 169 8.04 -20.45 -1.51
C PRO A 169 6.60 -20.52 -2.01
N ALA A 170 6.17 -21.70 -2.48
CA ALA A 170 4.85 -21.90 -3.09
C ALA A 170 3.66 -21.63 -2.15
N ASN A 171 3.86 -21.66 -0.83
CA ASN A 171 2.84 -21.35 0.17
C ASN A 171 2.79 -19.86 0.54
N VAL A 172 3.54 -19.00 -0.15
CA VAL A 172 3.53 -17.55 0.08
C VAL A 172 2.81 -16.85 -1.05
N VAL A 173 1.76 -16.11 -0.70
CA VAL A 173 0.90 -15.37 -1.63
C VAL A 173 1.17 -13.88 -1.45
N THR A 174 1.54 -13.20 -2.52
CA THR A 174 1.76 -11.76 -2.52
C THR A 174 0.43 -11.01 -2.51
N SER A 175 0.37 -9.91 -1.76
CA SER A 175 -0.86 -9.13 -1.59
C SER A 175 -0.67 -7.68 -1.98
N TYR A 176 -1.54 -7.18 -2.85
CA TYR A 176 -1.71 -5.76 -3.13
C TYR A 176 -3.06 -5.25 -2.62
N GLY A 177 -3.05 -4.03 -2.09
CA GLY A 177 -4.23 -3.35 -1.59
C GLY A 177 -3.87 -2.17 -0.69
N LEU A 178 -4.88 -1.38 -0.37
CA LEU A 178 -4.80 -0.16 0.42
C LEU A 178 -5.62 -0.31 1.71
N THR A 179 -5.56 0.71 2.58
CA THR A 179 -6.50 0.75 3.71
C THR A 179 -7.93 0.92 3.17
N GLU A 180 -8.05 1.72 2.12
CA GLU A 180 -9.25 2.02 1.34
C GLU A 180 -9.89 0.81 0.65
N THR A 181 -9.19 -0.34 0.58
CA THR A 181 -9.69 -1.59 -0.01
C THR A 181 -9.85 -2.70 1.04
N CYS A 182 -9.99 -2.35 2.32
CA CYS A 182 -10.01 -3.31 3.44
C CYS A 182 -8.75 -4.20 3.50
N GLY A 183 -7.59 -3.68 3.08
CA GLY A 183 -6.33 -4.42 3.02
C GLY A 183 -6.13 -5.04 1.63
N GLY A 184 -5.51 -6.22 1.58
CA GLY A 184 -5.29 -6.92 0.31
C GLY A 184 -6.58 -7.20 -0.44
N CYS A 185 -6.66 -6.81 -1.71
CA CYS A 185 -7.77 -7.07 -2.62
C CYS A 185 -7.33 -7.76 -3.93
N VAL A 186 -6.02 -7.94 -4.10
CA VAL A 186 -5.38 -8.63 -5.22
C VAL A 186 -4.31 -9.56 -4.66
N TYR A 187 -4.41 -10.86 -4.94
CA TYR A 187 -3.44 -11.90 -4.55
C TYR A 187 -2.73 -12.47 -5.77
N ASP A 188 -1.40 -12.47 -5.75
CA ASP A 188 -0.54 -12.88 -6.88
C ASP A 188 -0.95 -12.25 -8.22
N GLY A 189 -1.24 -10.95 -8.16
CA GLY A 189 -1.72 -10.16 -9.30
C GLY A 189 -3.16 -10.44 -9.71
N ARG A 190 -3.88 -11.37 -9.07
CA ARG A 190 -5.28 -11.67 -9.38
C ARG A 190 -6.22 -10.97 -8.41
N PRO A 191 -7.16 -10.13 -8.90
CA PRO A 191 -8.15 -9.50 -8.02
C PRO A 191 -9.08 -10.56 -7.42
N PHE A 192 -9.59 -10.26 -6.24
CA PHE A 192 -10.63 -11.06 -5.60
C PHE A 192 -11.89 -11.16 -6.47
N ALA A 193 -12.68 -12.20 -6.27
CA ALA A 193 -13.99 -12.30 -6.90
C ALA A 193 -14.85 -11.07 -6.54
N GLY A 194 -15.43 -10.43 -7.57
CA GLY A 194 -16.19 -9.19 -7.43
C GLY A 194 -15.34 -7.92 -7.31
N VAL A 195 -14.02 -8.02 -7.33
CA VAL A 195 -13.10 -6.88 -7.44
C VAL A 195 -12.62 -6.75 -8.87
N GLU A 196 -12.68 -5.53 -9.40
CA GLU A 196 -12.21 -5.18 -10.73
C GLU A 196 -10.97 -4.28 -10.61
N THR A 197 -10.00 -4.51 -11.49
CA THR A 197 -8.79 -3.69 -11.62
C THR A 197 -8.62 -3.25 -13.08
N ARG A 198 -8.27 -1.99 -13.30
CA ARG A 198 -7.86 -1.50 -14.62
C ARG A 198 -6.73 -0.48 -14.52
N ILE A 199 -6.05 -0.25 -15.63
CA ILE A 199 -5.03 0.78 -15.76
C ILE A 199 -5.66 1.97 -16.50
N ALA A 200 -5.58 3.16 -15.91
CA ALA A 200 -6.00 4.41 -16.55
C ALA A 200 -4.97 4.89 -17.57
N ASP A 201 -5.33 5.89 -18.39
CA ASP A 201 -4.46 6.42 -19.45
C ASP A 201 -3.13 7.00 -18.91
N ASP A 202 -3.13 7.47 -17.66
CA ASP A 202 -1.95 7.96 -16.93
C ASP A 202 -1.12 6.84 -16.28
N GLY A 203 -1.46 5.57 -16.51
CA GLY A 203 -0.81 4.40 -15.92
C GLY A 203 -1.28 4.07 -14.49
N GLN A 204 -2.30 4.76 -13.97
CA GLN A 204 -2.78 4.55 -12.62
C GLN A 204 -3.61 3.27 -12.48
N ILE A 205 -3.38 2.53 -11.40
CA ILE A 205 -4.23 1.41 -11.01
C ILE A 205 -5.54 1.97 -10.45
N LEU A 206 -6.65 1.57 -11.05
CA LEU A 206 -7.99 1.83 -10.56
C LEU A 206 -8.61 0.54 -10.02
N VAL A 207 -9.25 0.63 -8.86
CA VAL A 207 -9.93 -0.50 -8.21
C VAL A 207 -11.41 -0.20 -8.05
N ARG A 208 -12.27 -1.18 -8.34
CA ARG A 208 -13.70 -1.12 -8.05
C ARG A 208 -14.17 -2.43 -7.44
N GLY A 209 -15.16 -2.38 -6.55
CA GLY A 209 -15.77 -3.57 -6.00
C GLY A 209 -16.27 -3.37 -4.57
N PRO A 210 -16.80 -4.44 -3.96
CA PRO A 210 -17.44 -4.36 -2.64
C PRO A 210 -16.44 -4.14 -1.51
N VAL A 211 -15.13 -4.18 -1.78
CA VAL A 211 -14.07 -4.02 -0.77
C VAL A 211 -13.72 -2.57 -0.49
N LEU A 212 -14.31 -1.62 -1.22
CA LEU A 212 -13.96 -0.20 -1.13
C LEU A 212 -14.52 0.45 0.13
N LEU A 213 -13.79 1.44 0.64
CA LEU A 213 -14.24 2.38 1.66
C LEU A 213 -15.57 3.07 1.30
N ARG A 214 -16.31 3.49 2.33
CA ARG A 214 -17.42 4.45 2.18
C ARG A 214 -16.87 5.81 1.74
N GLY A 215 -15.90 6.31 2.49
CA GLY A 215 -15.24 7.58 2.29
C GLY A 215 -14.25 7.86 3.42
N TYR A 216 -13.74 9.08 3.48
CA TYR A 216 -12.92 9.54 4.59
C TYR A 216 -13.78 10.24 5.66
N ARG A 217 -13.31 10.27 6.91
CA ARG A 217 -14.00 10.96 8.02
C ARG A 217 -14.18 12.46 7.82
N ASP A 218 -13.46 13.08 6.89
CA ASP A 218 -13.67 14.49 6.52
C ASP A 218 -14.79 14.68 5.47
N GLY A 219 -15.51 13.61 5.11
CA GLY A 219 -16.60 13.62 4.13
C GLY A 219 -16.13 13.42 2.70
N THR A 220 -14.82 13.36 2.44
CA THR A 220 -14.29 13.15 1.09
C THR A 220 -14.55 11.72 0.62
N ASP A 221 -15.19 11.56 -0.52
CA ASP A 221 -15.22 10.30 -1.25
C ASP A 221 -14.17 10.31 -2.38
N PRO A 222 -13.12 9.47 -2.33
CA PRO A 222 -12.10 9.42 -3.39
C PRO A 222 -12.53 8.65 -4.63
N LYS A 223 -13.73 8.05 -4.66
CA LYS A 223 -14.22 7.28 -5.80
C LYS A 223 -14.75 8.20 -6.90
N THR A 224 -14.61 7.78 -8.14
CA THR A 224 -15.29 8.41 -9.27
C THR A 224 -16.79 8.14 -9.23
N VAL A 225 -17.56 8.87 -10.05
CA VAL A 225 -19.01 8.65 -10.22
C VAL A 225 -19.35 7.21 -10.62
N ASP A 226 -18.46 6.53 -11.35
CA ASP A 226 -18.61 5.13 -11.78
C ASP A 226 -18.10 4.12 -10.73
N GLY A 227 -17.76 4.59 -9.52
CA GLY A 227 -17.33 3.78 -8.38
C GLY A 227 -15.87 3.34 -8.40
N TRP A 228 -15.02 3.92 -9.25
CA TRP A 228 -13.59 3.58 -9.29
C TRP A 228 -12.79 4.36 -8.26
N LEU A 229 -12.00 3.66 -7.46
CA LEU A 229 -11.00 4.25 -6.59
C LEU A 229 -9.69 4.45 -7.36
N ALA A 230 -9.25 5.70 -7.47
CA ALA A 230 -7.91 6.09 -7.90
C ALA A 230 -6.89 5.79 -6.77
N THR A 231 -6.04 4.78 -6.96
CA THR A 231 -5.16 4.28 -5.88
C THR A 231 -3.94 5.18 -5.61
N GLY A 232 -3.57 6.01 -6.59
CA GLY A 232 -2.30 6.72 -6.63
C GLY A 232 -1.08 5.82 -6.84
N ASP A 233 -1.29 4.54 -7.12
CA ASP A 233 -0.25 3.58 -7.50
C ASP A 233 -0.28 3.39 -9.03
N ALA A 234 0.90 3.24 -9.62
CA ALA A 234 1.06 2.89 -11.03
C ALA A 234 1.23 1.38 -11.19
N GLY A 235 0.75 0.86 -12.31
CA GLY A 235 0.84 -0.55 -12.60
C GLY A 235 0.54 -0.91 -14.05
N SER A 236 0.63 -2.20 -14.32
CA SER A 236 0.38 -2.81 -15.62
C SER A 236 -0.37 -4.12 -15.46
N LEU A 237 -1.05 -4.57 -16.52
CA LEU A 237 -1.62 -5.91 -16.62
C LEU A 237 -0.76 -6.74 -17.57
N ASP A 238 -0.44 -7.97 -17.20
CA ASP A 238 0.24 -8.90 -18.11
C ASP A 238 -0.75 -9.57 -19.09
N GLY A 239 -0.23 -10.42 -19.99
CA GLY A 239 -1.03 -11.11 -21.01
C GLY A 239 -2.09 -12.08 -20.44
N GLU A 240 -2.03 -12.40 -19.15
CA GLU A 240 -3.01 -13.21 -18.43
C GLU A 240 -3.93 -12.36 -17.54
N GLY A 241 -3.83 -11.03 -17.63
CA GLY A 241 -4.61 -10.09 -16.85
C GLY A 241 -4.16 -9.96 -15.39
N ARG A 242 -2.95 -10.42 -15.03
CA ARG A 242 -2.43 -10.23 -13.68
C ARG A 242 -1.89 -8.82 -13.51
N LEU A 243 -2.27 -8.19 -12.40
CA LEU A 243 -1.80 -6.89 -11.97
C LEU A 243 -0.35 -6.95 -11.48
N ARG A 244 0.48 -6.11 -12.10
CA ARG A 244 1.81 -5.77 -11.63
C ARG A 244 1.80 -4.33 -11.10
N VAL A 245 2.33 -4.14 -9.91
CA VAL A 245 2.44 -2.83 -9.25
C VAL A 245 3.86 -2.30 -9.47
N ASP A 246 3.97 -1.14 -10.11
CA ASP A 246 5.25 -0.56 -10.50
C ASP A 246 5.75 0.48 -9.48
N GLY A 247 4.84 1.13 -8.74
CA GLY A 247 5.19 2.08 -7.68
C GLY A 247 4.07 3.06 -7.37
N ARG A 248 4.40 4.13 -6.66
CA ARG A 248 3.49 5.28 -6.43
C ARG A 248 3.67 6.29 -7.55
N LEU A 249 2.59 6.80 -8.13
CA LEU A 249 2.67 7.84 -9.17
C LEU A 249 3.44 9.09 -8.71
N THR A 250 3.25 9.48 -7.45
CA THR A 250 3.99 10.61 -6.84
C THR A 250 5.49 10.34 -6.73
N ASP A 251 5.90 9.07 -6.79
CA ASP A 251 7.29 8.64 -6.77
C ASP A 251 7.92 8.57 -8.15
N LEU A 252 7.14 8.72 -9.24
CA LEU A 252 7.68 8.76 -10.58
C LEU A 252 8.70 9.89 -10.73
N ILE A 253 9.91 9.55 -11.16
CA ILE A 253 10.94 10.51 -11.54
C ILE A 253 10.82 10.73 -13.04
N ILE A 254 10.56 11.96 -13.46
CA ILE A 254 10.55 12.33 -14.88
C ILE A 254 11.92 12.93 -15.19
N THR A 255 12.78 12.17 -15.89
CA THR A 255 14.18 12.55 -16.14
C THR A 255 14.52 12.43 -17.62
N GLY A 256 14.88 13.55 -18.27
CA GLY A 256 15.26 13.56 -19.69
C GLY A 256 14.17 13.09 -20.64
N GLY A 257 12.90 13.32 -20.30
CA GLY A 257 11.75 12.83 -21.07
C GLY A 257 11.34 11.39 -20.78
N GLU A 258 12.05 10.69 -19.89
CA GLU A 258 11.75 9.31 -19.51
C GLU A 258 11.07 9.21 -18.14
N ASN A 259 10.15 8.26 -18.04
CA ASN A 259 9.42 7.90 -16.82
C ASN A 259 10.18 6.80 -16.06
N VAL A 260 10.77 7.15 -14.92
CA VAL A 260 11.62 6.23 -14.16
C VAL A 260 11.08 6.00 -12.76
N TRP A 261 10.81 4.73 -12.44
CA TRP A 261 10.37 4.31 -11.11
C TRP A 261 11.54 4.13 -10.15
N PRO A 262 11.58 4.85 -9.00
CA PRO A 262 12.64 4.68 -8.00
C PRO A 262 12.82 3.24 -7.54
N ALA A 263 11.72 2.50 -7.38
CA ALA A 263 11.75 1.12 -6.90
C ALA A 263 12.54 0.19 -7.83
N ALA A 264 12.50 0.43 -9.15
CA ALA A 264 13.29 -0.33 -10.12
C ALA A 264 14.79 -0.07 -9.93
N ILE A 265 15.17 1.19 -9.74
CA ILE A 265 16.56 1.59 -9.48
C ILE A 265 17.02 1.01 -8.14
N GLU A 266 16.24 1.16 -7.07
CA GLU A 266 16.56 0.60 -5.76
C GLU A 266 16.78 -0.92 -5.80
N LYS A 267 15.95 -1.65 -6.56
CA LYS A 267 16.12 -3.10 -6.74
C LYS A 267 17.46 -3.46 -7.37
N VAL A 268 17.94 -2.66 -8.33
CA VAL A 268 19.25 -2.85 -8.96
C VAL A 268 20.37 -2.45 -7.99
N LEU A 269 20.26 -1.29 -7.34
CA LEU A 269 21.29 -0.79 -6.42
C LEU A 269 21.49 -1.68 -5.19
N ARG A 270 20.43 -2.35 -4.68
CA ARG A 270 20.53 -3.33 -3.59
C ARG A 270 21.40 -4.55 -3.93
N GLN A 271 21.73 -4.78 -5.20
CA GLN A 271 22.61 -5.87 -5.61
C GLN A 271 24.10 -5.49 -5.48
N HIS A 272 24.41 -4.22 -5.26
CA HIS A 272 25.79 -3.77 -5.09
C HIS A 272 26.33 -4.19 -3.71
N PRO A 273 27.51 -4.85 -3.63
CA PRO A 273 28.01 -5.44 -2.37
C PRO A 273 28.32 -4.41 -1.27
N ARG A 274 28.51 -3.15 -1.63
CA ARG A 274 28.78 -2.03 -0.69
C ARG A 274 27.54 -1.22 -0.32
N VAL A 275 26.36 -1.58 -0.82
CA VAL A 275 25.08 -0.91 -0.49
C VAL A 275 24.37 -1.71 0.60
N GLY A 276 24.27 -1.13 1.81
CA GLY A 276 23.51 -1.72 2.92
C GLY A 276 22.03 -1.40 2.80
N GLU A 277 21.68 -0.11 2.70
CA GLU A 277 20.33 0.35 2.41
C GLU A 277 20.35 1.44 1.34
N VAL A 278 19.26 1.56 0.60
CA VAL A 278 19.11 2.57 -0.46
C VAL A 278 17.68 3.07 -0.56
N ALA A 279 17.56 4.38 -0.75
CA ALA A 279 16.34 5.06 -1.18
C ALA A 279 16.64 5.86 -2.45
N VAL A 280 15.69 5.89 -3.40
CA VAL A 280 15.84 6.67 -4.63
C VAL A 280 14.71 7.67 -4.79
N GLY A 281 15.03 8.84 -5.33
CA GLY A 281 14.07 9.92 -5.57
C GLY A 281 14.57 10.92 -6.61
N GLY A 282 13.66 11.76 -7.09
CA GLY A 282 13.97 12.88 -7.97
C GLY A 282 14.28 14.14 -7.18
N ARG A 283 15.22 14.94 -7.66
CA ARG A 283 15.37 16.36 -7.29
C ARG A 283 15.19 17.24 -8.54
N PRO A 284 14.56 18.42 -8.43
CA PRO A 284 14.42 19.33 -9.57
C PRO A 284 15.76 19.61 -10.25
N ASP A 285 15.77 19.54 -11.58
CA ASP A 285 16.95 19.74 -12.40
C ASP A 285 16.58 20.50 -13.69
N PRO A 286 17.27 21.61 -14.02
CA PRO A 286 16.90 22.44 -15.16
C PRO A 286 17.13 21.77 -16.52
N GLU A 287 18.05 20.80 -16.60
CA GLU A 287 18.35 20.09 -17.85
C GLU A 287 17.46 18.86 -18.01
N TRP A 288 17.22 18.14 -16.91
CA TRP A 288 16.56 16.84 -16.94
C TRP A 288 15.11 16.84 -16.47
N GLY A 289 14.59 17.96 -15.95
CA GLY A 289 13.33 18.04 -15.22
C GLY A 289 13.52 17.58 -13.78
N GLU A 290 13.85 16.29 -13.60
CA GLU A 290 14.34 15.75 -12.34
C GLU A 290 15.66 14.99 -12.57
N ARG A 291 16.63 15.17 -11.67
CA ARG A 291 17.81 14.30 -11.58
C ARG A 291 17.54 13.17 -10.59
N VAL A 292 17.96 11.96 -10.95
CA VAL A 292 17.88 10.78 -10.08
C VAL A 292 18.92 10.90 -8.96
N VAL A 293 18.48 10.82 -7.71
CA VAL A 293 19.33 10.85 -6.52
C VAL A 293 19.21 9.52 -5.77
N ALA A 294 20.35 8.94 -5.42
CA ALA A 294 20.43 7.75 -4.58
C ALA A 294 20.96 8.13 -3.18
N TRP A 295 20.17 7.90 -2.14
CA TRP A 295 20.62 7.99 -0.75
C TRP A 295 21.00 6.61 -0.27
N VAL A 296 22.24 6.44 0.19
CA VAL A 296 22.82 5.13 0.49
C VAL A 296 23.38 5.10 1.90
N ILE A 297 22.99 4.07 2.65
CA ILE A 297 23.72 3.60 3.83
C ILE A 297 24.68 2.54 3.32
N ALA A 298 25.98 2.75 3.46
CA ALA A 298 26.99 1.77 3.07
C ALA A 298 26.97 0.55 4.01
N VAL A 299 27.44 -0.59 3.52
CA VAL A 299 27.68 -1.75 4.39
C VAL A 299 28.75 -1.38 5.41
N ARG A 300 28.54 -1.73 6.70
CA ARG A 300 29.50 -1.47 7.76
C ARG A 300 30.86 -2.10 7.44
N ASP A 301 31.92 -1.38 7.79
CA ASP A 301 33.32 -1.82 7.60
C ASP A 301 33.71 -2.07 6.12
N SER A 302 32.95 -1.51 5.17
CA SER A 302 33.29 -1.46 3.75
C SER A 302 33.52 -0.03 3.28
N ASP A 303 34.38 0.15 2.27
CA ASP A 303 34.44 1.44 1.57
C ASP A 303 33.06 1.76 0.96
N PRO A 304 32.59 3.01 0.99
CA PRO A 304 31.32 3.35 0.37
C PRO A 304 31.36 3.15 -1.16
N PRO A 305 30.22 2.87 -1.81
CA PRO A 305 30.15 2.87 -3.26
C PRO A 305 30.40 4.29 -3.82
N THR A 306 30.96 4.38 -5.02
CA THR A 306 31.05 5.65 -5.75
C THR A 306 29.82 5.87 -6.63
N LEU A 307 29.58 7.13 -7.04
CA LEU A 307 28.50 7.43 -7.98
C LEU A 307 28.67 6.67 -9.30
N ASP A 308 29.90 6.52 -9.79
CA ASP A 308 30.17 5.81 -11.04
C ASP A 308 29.93 4.31 -10.92
N ASP A 309 30.20 3.70 -9.77
CA ASP A 309 29.85 2.30 -9.50
C ASP A 309 28.34 2.09 -9.63
N LEU A 310 27.55 2.95 -8.96
CA LEU A 310 26.09 2.87 -8.96
C LEU A 310 25.50 3.17 -10.34
N ARG A 311 26.05 4.15 -11.07
CA ARG A 311 25.65 4.49 -12.44
C ARG A 311 25.90 3.32 -13.39
N SER A 312 27.07 2.72 -13.31
CA SER A 312 27.46 1.60 -14.17
C SER A 312 26.56 0.39 -13.92
N LEU A 313 26.30 0.07 -12.65
CA LEU A 313 25.40 -1.02 -12.27
C LEU A 313 23.97 -0.80 -12.79
N VAL A 314 23.44 0.42 -12.68
CA VAL A 314 22.09 0.74 -13.17
C VAL A 314 22.03 0.65 -14.69
N LYS A 315 23.01 1.20 -15.41
CA LYS A 315 23.04 1.15 -16.89
C LYS A 315 23.18 -0.27 -17.45
N ALA A 316 23.71 -1.22 -16.66
CA ALA A 316 23.75 -2.61 -17.06
C ALA A 316 22.38 -3.31 -17.03
N HIS A 317 21.38 -2.74 -16.33
CA HIS A 317 20.08 -3.38 -16.10
C HIS A 317 18.87 -2.53 -16.51
N LEU A 318 19.03 -1.21 -16.61
CA LEU A 318 17.97 -0.23 -16.85
C LEU A 318 18.42 0.81 -17.90
N PRO A 319 17.48 1.51 -18.55
CA PRO A 319 17.80 2.58 -19.49
C PRO A 319 18.72 3.65 -18.88
N ALA A 320 19.61 4.21 -19.69
CA ALA A 320 20.62 5.16 -19.22
C ALA A 320 20.07 6.38 -18.43
N PRO A 321 18.89 6.94 -18.75
CA PRO A 321 18.30 8.03 -17.95
C PRO A 321 18.00 7.66 -16.50
N ALA A 322 17.77 6.37 -16.19
CA ALA A 322 17.53 5.88 -14.83
C ALA A 322 18.78 5.86 -13.93
N ALA A 323 19.97 6.02 -14.50
CA ALA A 323 21.21 6.03 -13.75
C ALA A 323 21.28 7.24 -12.79
N PRO A 324 21.61 7.03 -11.49
CA PRO A 324 21.75 8.11 -10.53
C PRO A 324 22.70 9.21 -11.03
N ARG A 325 22.31 10.47 -10.92
CA ARG A 325 23.17 11.63 -11.20
C ARG A 325 23.76 12.22 -9.93
N GLU A 326 23.26 11.79 -8.78
CA GLU A 326 23.72 12.21 -7.47
C GLU A 326 23.68 11.02 -6.51
N LEU A 327 24.74 10.89 -5.70
CA LEU A 327 24.85 9.94 -4.61
C LEU A 327 25.01 10.73 -3.32
N VAL A 328 24.16 10.44 -2.33
CA VAL A 328 24.23 11.02 -1.00
C VAL A 328 24.45 9.88 0.00
N LEU A 329 25.62 9.83 0.63
CA LEU A 329 25.87 8.90 1.72
C LEU A 329 25.18 9.41 2.99
N VAL A 330 24.48 8.52 3.69
CA VAL A 330 23.74 8.84 4.91
C VAL A 330 23.96 7.77 5.97
N ASP A 331 23.87 8.17 7.24
CA ASP A 331 24.00 7.23 8.37
C ASP A 331 22.66 6.53 8.70
N ASP A 332 21.54 7.14 8.32
CA ASP A 332 20.19 6.59 8.52
C ASP A 332 19.24 7.05 7.40
N LEU A 333 18.17 6.28 7.19
CA LEU A 333 17.12 6.58 6.22
C LEU A 333 15.74 6.60 6.90
N PRO A 334 14.90 7.61 6.62
CA PRO A 334 13.58 7.68 7.21
C PRO A 334 12.72 6.50 6.78
N ARG A 335 11.95 5.97 7.73
CA ARG A 335 11.03 4.86 7.51
C ARG A 335 9.59 5.28 7.76
N THR A 336 8.71 4.72 6.97
CA THR A 336 7.27 4.73 7.28
C THR A 336 6.99 3.95 8.56
N ARG A 337 5.80 4.16 9.12
CA ARG A 337 5.32 3.39 10.29
C ARG A 337 5.23 1.87 10.02
N SER A 338 5.10 1.45 8.76
CA SER A 338 5.16 0.04 8.33
C SER A 338 6.58 -0.49 8.11
N GLY A 339 7.61 0.32 8.34
CA GLY A 339 9.03 -0.05 8.20
C GLY A 339 9.63 0.18 6.80
N LYS A 340 8.84 0.62 5.81
CA LYS A 340 9.33 0.92 4.45
C LYS A 340 10.28 2.13 4.47
N VAL A 341 11.49 1.97 3.92
CA VAL A 341 12.48 3.03 3.67
C VAL A 341 11.96 4.05 2.66
N ARG A 342 12.27 5.33 2.84
CA ARG A 342 11.95 6.41 1.91
C ARG A 342 13.11 7.40 1.78
N PRO A 343 13.18 8.17 0.67
CA PRO A 343 14.12 9.28 0.57
C PRO A 343 13.86 10.32 1.67
N PRO A 344 14.91 10.98 2.20
CA PRO A 344 14.74 12.16 3.02
C PRO A 344 14.02 13.25 2.21
N GLU A 345 13.04 13.89 2.87
CA GLU A 345 12.08 14.91 2.39
C GLU A 345 12.21 15.36 0.92
N ARG A 346 11.14 15.14 0.14
CA ARG A 346 11.03 15.69 -1.21
C ARG A 346 10.52 17.12 -1.15
N GLU A 347 11.13 18.01 -1.92
CA GLU A 347 10.50 19.31 -2.20
C GLU A 347 9.14 19.06 -2.89
N PRO A 348 8.06 19.76 -2.47
CA PRO A 348 6.75 19.58 -3.07
C PRO A 348 6.81 19.89 -4.57
N LYS A 349 6.38 18.92 -5.40
CA LYS A 349 6.23 19.13 -6.85
C LYS A 349 5.27 20.31 -7.04
N ARG A 350 5.74 21.41 -7.66
CA ARG A 350 4.84 22.47 -8.12
C ARG A 350 3.89 21.83 -9.13
N SER A 351 2.59 21.85 -8.86
CA SER A 351 1.58 21.39 -9.82
C SER A 351 1.65 22.29 -11.05
N GLY A 352 2.37 21.83 -12.08
CA GLY A 352 2.29 22.40 -13.42
C GLY A 352 0.88 22.16 -13.93
N GLY A 353 0.05 23.21 -13.93
CA GLY A 353 -1.24 23.17 -14.58
C GLY A 353 -1.07 22.70 -16.02
N SER A 354 -1.93 21.77 -16.43
CA SER A 354 -2.04 21.28 -17.80
C SER A 354 -2.17 22.45 -18.79
N GLN A 355 -1.06 22.83 -19.41
CA GLN A 355 -1.04 23.63 -20.65
C GLN A 355 -1.01 22.67 -21.84
N LEU A 356 -2.00 21.78 -21.93
CA LEU A 356 -2.22 20.93 -23.09
C LEU A 356 -3.73 20.78 -23.35
N HIS A 357 -4.48 21.88 -23.36
CA HIS A 357 -5.83 21.96 -23.94
C HIS A 357 -6.15 23.41 -24.39
N GLU A 358 -5.25 24.02 -25.16
CA GLU A 358 -5.57 25.30 -25.81
C GLU A 358 -4.93 25.33 -27.19
N LYS A 359 -5.46 24.51 -28.11
CA LYS A 359 -5.20 24.63 -29.56
C LYS A 359 -6.12 23.76 -30.43
N MET A 360 -7.43 23.79 -30.20
CA MET A 360 -8.42 23.40 -31.22
C MET A 360 -9.72 24.18 -31.03
N ALA A 361 -9.72 25.45 -31.41
CA ALA A 361 -10.94 26.18 -31.77
C ALA A 361 -10.54 27.29 -32.76
N VAL A 362 -10.52 26.95 -34.04
CA VAL A 362 -10.50 27.93 -35.14
C VAL A 362 -11.88 27.89 -35.78
N GLU A 363 -12.57 29.01 -35.59
CA GLU A 363 -13.56 29.67 -36.44
C GLU A 363 -14.86 28.95 -36.85
N GLN A 364 -15.97 29.44 -36.29
CA GLN A 364 -17.22 29.63 -37.04
C GLN A 364 -17.62 31.12 -36.97
N PRO A 365 -18.22 31.67 -38.04
CA PRO A 365 -18.33 33.12 -38.22
C PRO A 365 -19.41 33.76 -37.35
N ARG A 366 -19.17 35.03 -37.03
CA ARG A 366 -20.10 35.91 -36.31
C ARG A 366 -21.36 36.12 -37.14
N ASN A 367 -22.53 35.83 -36.56
CA ASN A 367 -23.80 36.26 -37.11
C ASN A 367 -23.97 37.76 -36.81
N GLU A 368 -24.16 38.53 -37.88
CA GLU A 368 -24.42 39.96 -37.86
C GLU A 368 -25.79 40.30 -37.27
N ASP A 369 -25.84 41.52 -36.73
CA ASP A 369 -26.96 42.19 -36.08
C ASP A 369 -28.24 42.23 -36.92
N VAL A 370 -29.37 41.91 -36.30
CA VAL A 370 -30.70 42.26 -36.80
C VAL A 370 -31.21 43.48 -36.01
N PRO A 371 -31.48 44.63 -36.65
CA PRO A 371 -32.02 45.80 -35.96
C PRO A 371 -33.55 45.67 -35.77
N PRO A 372 -34.14 46.38 -34.79
CA PRO A 372 -35.57 46.31 -34.56
C PRO A 372 -36.31 47.17 -35.59
N THR A 373 -37.43 46.67 -36.11
CA THR A 373 -38.41 47.49 -36.82
C THR A 373 -39.76 47.44 -36.11
N ASN A 374 -40.24 48.63 -35.77
CA ASN A 374 -41.60 48.94 -35.35
C ASN A 374 -42.61 48.56 -36.45
N GLY A 375 -43.81 48.13 -36.02
CA GLY A 375 -44.98 47.94 -36.87
C GLY A 375 -46.04 47.10 -36.19
#